data_AF-A0A943MI79-F1
#
_entry.id   AF-A0A943MI79-F1
#
_cell.length_a   1.000
_cell.length_b   1.000
_cell.length_c   1.000
_cell.angle_alpha   90.00
_cell.angle_beta   90.00
_cell.angle_gamma   90.00
#
_symmetry.space_group_name_H-M   'P 1'
#
loop_
_entity.id
_entity.type
_entity.pdbx_description
1 polymer ?
#
loop_
_entity_poly.entity_id
_entity_poly.type
_entity_poly.pdbx_seq_one_letter_code
_entity_poly.pdbx_strand_id
1 'polypeptide(L)'
;MVKQLPMSLETEEELKAADHLFEQYYGRKPDKEDYVFSFTPIYQDELLFKVMEALQLSGIPPEDIYAYYKTDGLLACSVNDQFISEKDKKDYMNYRDEYCKAINEPLADTINTIQLTAYGNELLSSTFDKVQERLIGSLNDFIHRHSTEPNGIYNYEMQSEADYLLFSAIKTIKTMKGIALLINEQIPECIHSLGRSLFENYMYLNKINCDPSFFKMKLLPKVDKEHFQFVTKKDKTIDHNKVFHIETGDIYNIHVVIAELKKSFKNFEDQVLYDLYYSNSCQYIHVDVLSATNYFSTYDPYDELNPSFQAAITTASISMM
;
A
#
# COMPACT_ATOMS: atom_id res chain seq x y z
N MET A 1 -42.12 -6.76 9.71
CA MET A 1 -42.25 -7.87 10.67
C MET A 1 -40.83 -8.32 10.97
N VAL A 2 -40.38 -8.29 12.24
CA VAL A 2 -39.03 -8.73 12.59
C VAL A 2 -39.02 -10.25 12.49
N LYS A 3 -38.22 -10.80 11.58
CA LYS A 3 -38.06 -12.25 11.41
C LYS A 3 -37.15 -12.74 12.54
N GLN A 4 -37.63 -13.68 13.35
CA GLN A 4 -36.79 -14.32 14.36
C GLN A 4 -36.02 -15.46 13.70
N LEU A 5 -34.70 -15.43 13.83
CA LEU A 5 -33.80 -16.47 13.31
C LEU A 5 -33.24 -17.26 14.50
N PRO A 6 -33.15 -18.60 14.40
CA PRO A 6 -32.49 -19.39 15.42
C PRO A 6 -30.99 -19.08 15.42
N MET A 7 -30.43 -18.86 16.61
CA MET A 7 -29.00 -18.69 16.81
C MET A 7 -28.36 -20.08 16.98
N SER A 8 -27.27 -20.35 16.26
CA SER A 8 -26.48 -21.57 16.49
C SER A 8 -25.65 -21.42 17.77
N LEU A 9 -25.22 -22.54 18.35
CA LEU A 9 -24.33 -22.54 19.52
C LEU A 9 -23.02 -21.80 19.20
N GLU A 10 -22.47 -22.02 18.01
CA GLU A 10 -21.25 -21.36 17.54
C GLU A 10 -21.43 -19.83 17.50
N THR A 11 -22.55 -19.33 16.95
CA THR A 11 -22.83 -17.89 16.95
C THR A 11 -23.00 -17.34 18.37
N GLU A 12 -23.62 -18.09 19.27
CA GLU A 12 -23.77 -17.68 20.68
C GLU A 12 -22.40 -17.59 21.39
N GLU A 13 -21.49 -18.52 21.11
CA GLU A 13 -20.12 -18.51 21.64
C GLU A 13 -19.33 -17.29 21.14
N GLU A 14 -19.41 -16.97 19.85
CA GLU A 14 -18.76 -15.79 19.26
C GLU A 14 -19.29 -14.48 19.85
N LEU A 15 -20.60 -14.36 20.07
CA LEU A 15 -21.19 -13.17 20.71
C LEU A 15 -20.73 -13.01 22.17
N LYS A 16 -20.64 -14.11 22.93
CA LYS A 16 -20.08 -14.10 24.28
C LYS A 16 -18.60 -13.71 24.30
N ALA A 17 -17.83 -14.15 23.30
CA ALA A 17 -16.44 -13.76 23.13
C ALA A 17 -16.31 -12.26 22.84
N ALA A 18 -17.18 -11.70 22.00
CA ALA A 18 -17.23 -10.27 21.72
C ALA A 18 -17.57 -9.45 22.97
N ASP A 19 -18.54 -9.88 23.78
CA ASP A 19 -18.87 -9.24 25.07
C ASP A 19 -17.67 -9.25 26.03
N HIS A 20 -16.96 -10.38 26.11
CA HIS A 20 -15.77 -10.50 26.95
C HIS A 20 -14.64 -9.58 26.48
N LEU A 21 -14.42 -9.48 25.16
CA LEU A 21 -13.43 -8.57 24.59
C LEU A 21 -13.79 -7.10 24.87
N PHE A 22 -15.08 -6.75 24.79
CA PHE A 22 -15.57 -5.43 25.17
C PHE A 22 -15.27 -5.12 26.64
N GLU A 23 -15.57 -6.06 27.54
CA GLU A 23 -15.25 -5.94 28.97
C GLU A 23 -13.76 -5.75 29.22
N GLN A 24 -12.90 -6.46 28.48
CA GLN A 24 -11.44 -6.30 28.60
C GLN A 24 -10.96 -4.92 28.16
N TYR A 25 -11.50 -4.38 27.06
CA TYR A 25 -11.03 -3.12 26.48
C TYR A 25 -11.56 -1.90 27.22
N TYR A 26 -12.84 -1.94 27.62
CA TYR A 26 -13.51 -0.81 28.27
C TYR A 26 -13.65 -0.94 29.79
N GLY A 27 -13.32 -2.10 30.38
CA GLY A 27 -13.41 -2.33 31.81
C GLY A 27 -14.85 -2.41 32.35
N ARG A 28 -15.84 -2.52 31.46
CA ARG A 28 -17.28 -2.61 31.80
C ARG A 28 -18.01 -3.50 30.82
N LYS A 29 -19.18 -4.01 31.23
CA LYS A 29 -20.09 -4.71 30.32
C LYS A 29 -20.66 -3.76 29.26
N PRO A 30 -20.96 -4.24 28.04
CA PRO A 30 -21.73 -3.47 27.07
C PRO A 30 -23.12 -3.16 27.62
N ASP A 31 -23.65 -1.99 27.29
CA ASP A 31 -25.01 -1.57 27.61
C ASP A 31 -25.88 -1.50 26.34
N LYS A 32 -27.02 -0.81 26.41
CA LYS A 32 -27.99 -0.76 25.30
C LYS A 32 -27.59 0.18 24.16
N GLU A 33 -26.67 1.11 24.42
CA GLU A 33 -26.17 2.08 23.44
C GLU A 33 -24.90 1.58 22.75
N ASP A 34 -24.26 0.54 23.29
CA ASP A 34 -23.09 -0.09 22.69
C ASP A 34 -23.46 -1.03 21.52
N TYR A 35 -22.61 -1.05 20.50
CA TYR A 35 -22.77 -1.96 19.37
C TYR A 35 -22.34 -3.37 19.76
N VAL A 36 -23.10 -4.37 19.32
CA VAL A 36 -22.73 -5.80 19.44
C VAL A 36 -21.38 -6.07 18.76
N PHE A 37 -21.14 -5.46 17.60
CA PHE A 37 -19.90 -5.56 16.84
C PHE A 37 -19.05 -4.28 16.95
N SER A 38 -18.72 -3.89 18.19
CA SER A 38 -18.05 -2.61 18.50
C SER A 38 -16.67 -2.41 17.88
N PHE A 39 -15.98 -3.48 17.48
CA PHE A 39 -14.61 -3.42 16.96
C PHE A 39 -14.51 -3.73 15.46
N THR A 40 -15.64 -3.97 14.81
CA THR A 40 -15.68 -4.21 13.37
C THR A 40 -15.49 -2.90 12.62
N PRO A 41 -14.58 -2.85 11.63
CA PRO A 41 -14.41 -1.65 10.82
C PRO A 41 -15.70 -1.34 10.02
N ILE A 42 -16.10 -0.07 10.03
CA ILE A 42 -17.30 0.44 9.35
C ILE A 42 -16.97 1.41 8.20
N TYR A 43 -15.71 1.42 7.77
CA TYR A 43 -15.19 2.28 6.72
C TYR A 43 -14.68 1.44 5.54
N GLN A 44 -14.70 2.04 4.35
CA GLN A 44 -14.11 1.49 3.12
C GLN A 44 -14.54 0.06 2.76
N ASP A 45 -15.73 -0.38 3.20
CA ASP A 45 -16.25 -1.74 2.99
C ASP A 45 -15.24 -2.84 3.39
N GLU A 46 -14.38 -2.58 4.36
CA GLU A 46 -13.25 -3.45 4.71
C GLU A 46 -13.71 -4.88 5.09
N LEU A 47 -14.81 -4.98 5.85
CA LEU A 47 -15.39 -6.28 6.19
C LEU A 47 -15.88 -7.03 4.94
N LEU A 48 -16.56 -6.33 4.02
CA LEU A 48 -17.09 -6.92 2.80
C LEU A 48 -15.97 -7.51 1.95
N PHE A 49 -14.89 -6.74 1.75
CA PHE A 49 -13.74 -7.20 0.98
C PHE A 49 -13.01 -8.39 1.63
N LYS A 50 -12.83 -8.38 2.96
CA LYS A 50 -12.25 -9.53 3.68
C LYS A 50 -13.11 -10.79 3.56
N VAL A 51 -14.44 -10.65 3.58
CA VAL A 51 -15.34 -11.79 3.36
C VAL A 51 -15.23 -12.27 1.91
N MET A 52 -15.24 -11.38 0.92
CA MET A 52 -15.07 -11.75 -0.48
C MET A 52 -13.76 -12.49 -0.75
N GLU A 53 -12.64 -12.03 -0.16
CA GLU A 53 -11.35 -12.72 -0.22
C GLU A 53 -11.44 -14.12 0.42
N ALA A 54 -12.04 -14.24 1.61
CA ALA A 54 -12.22 -15.53 2.28
C ALA A 54 -13.09 -16.50 1.45
N LEU A 55 -14.14 -16.02 0.78
CA LEU A 55 -14.97 -16.80 -0.14
C LEU A 55 -14.14 -17.30 -1.33
N GLN A 56 -13.33 -16.42 -1.94
CA GLN A 56 -12.44 -16.79 -3.04
C GLN A 56 -11.42 -17.85 -2.62
N LEU A 57 -10.76 -17.68 -1.47
CA LEU A 57 -9.79 -18.64 -0.93
C LEU A 57 -10.44 -19.99 -0.55
N SER A 58 -11.73 -19.97 -0.22
CA SER A 58 -12.52 -21.18 0.06
C SER A 58 -13.00 -21.89 -1.21
N GLY A 59 -12.66 -21.38 -2.40
CA GLY A 59 -13.06 -21.96 -3.69
C GLY A 59 -14.53 -21.73 -4.04
N ILE A 60 -15.18 -20.71 -3.45
CA ILE A 60 -16.53 -20.31 -3.84
C ILE A 60 -16.50 -19.76 -5.27
N PRO A 61 -17.46 -20.14 -6.14
CA PRO A 61 -17.47 -19.69 -7.53
C PRO A 61 -17.59 -18.15 -7.66
N PRO A 62 -16.92 -17.52 -8.64
CA PRO A 62 -16.96 -16.06 -8.81
C PRO A 62 -18.37 -15.47 -8.98
N GLU A 63 -19.28 -16.20 -9.63
CA GLU A 63 -20.68 -15.78 -9.79
C GLU A 63 -21.43 -15.71 -8.47
N ASP A 64 -21.09 -16.58 -7.51
CA ASP A 64 -21.66 -16.58 -6.16
C ASP A 64 -21.10 -15.43 -5.32
N ILE A 65 -19.80 -15.11 -5.48
CA ILE A 65 -19.17 -13.94 -4.83
C ILE A 65 -19.76 -12.62 -5.38
N TYR A 66 -19.97 -12.55 -6.69
CA TYR A 66 -20.64 -11.40 -7.32
C TYR A 66 -22.08 -11.24 -6.79
N ALA A 67 -22.85 -12.34 -6.75
CA ALA A 67 -24.21 -12.29 -6.22
C ALA A 67 -24.22 -11.89 -4.74
N TYR A 68 -23.29 -12.39 -3.92
CA TYR A 68 -23.09 -11.97 -2.54
C TYR A 68 -22.87 -10.45 -2.43
N TYR A 69 -22.00 -9.88 -3.26
CA TYR A 69 -21.77 -8.44 -3.31
C TYR A 69 -23.04 -7.65 -3.68
N LYS A 70 -23.72 -8.04 -4.76
CA LYS A 70 -24.92 -7.32 -5.27
C LYS A 70 -26.15 -7.44 -4.36
N THR A 71 -26.19 -8.45 -3.50
CA THR A 71 -27.28 -8.70 -2.57
C THR A 71 -26.98 -8.20 -1.14
N ASP A 72 -25.89 -7.48 -0.95
CA ASP A 72 -25.45 -6.97 0.36
C ASP A 72 -25.28 -8.10 1.39
N GLY A 73 -24.64 -9.19 0.96
CA GLY A 73 -24.17 -10.25 1.84
C GLY A 73 -24.96 -11.56 1.83
N LEU A 74 -25.88 -11.76 0.88
CA LEU A 74 -26.61 -13.03 0.78
C LEU A 74 -25.75 -14.09 0.10
N LEU A 75 -25.47 -15.19 0.82
CA LEU A 75 -24.89 -16.40 0.24
C LEU A 75 -25.88 -17.56 0.44
N ALA A 76 -26.62 -17.90 -0.60
CA ALA A 76 -27.65 -18.95 -0.51
C ALA A 76 -27.01 -20.34 -0.47
N CYS A 77 -27.30 -21.12 0.56
CA CYS A 77 -26.82 -22.48 0.72
C CYS A 77 -27.86 -23.39 1.39
N SER A 78 -27.59 -24.70 1.41
CA SER A 78 -28.51 -25.68 2.00
C SER A 78 -28.82 -25.44 3.47
N VAL A 79 -27.93 -24.74 4.20
CA VAL A 79 -28.08 -24.47 5.64
C VAL A 79 -29.03 -23.31 5.92
N ASN A 80 -29.14 -22.33 5.01
CA ASN A 80 -29.93 -21.12 5.22
C ASN A 80 -31.12 -20.96 4.26
N ASP A 81 -31.26 -21.81 3.24
CA ASP A 81 -32.28 -21.70 2.17
C ASP A 81 -33.71 -21.48 2.69
N GLN A 82 -34.10 -22.20 3.75
CA GLN A 82 -35.43 -22.09 4.36
C GLN A 82 -35.72 -20.70 5.00
N PHE A 83 -34.67 -19.93 5.27
CA PHE A 83 -34.76 -18.59 5.86
C PHE A 83 -34.68 -17.46 4.83
N ILE A 84 -34.44 -17.77 3.56
CA ILE A 84 -34.35 -16.78 2.48
C ILE A 84 -35.73 -16.64 1.82
N SER A 85 -36.16 -15.42 1.50
CA SER A 85 -37.42 -15.22 0.79
C SER A 85 -37.29 -15.66 -0.68
N GLU A 86 -38.38 -16.11 -1.30
CA GLU A 86 -38.37 -16.48 -2.73
C GLU A 86 -37.95 -15.32 -3.64
N LYS A 87 -38.22 -14.08 -3.20
CA LYS A 87 -37.73 -12.88 -3.90
C LYS A 87 -36.21 -12.79 -3.84
N ASP A 88 -35.62 -12.88 -2.65
CA ASP A 88 -34.16 -12.74 -2.49
C ASP A 88 -33.41 -13.91 -3.14
N LYS A 89 -33.96 -15.13 -3.11
CA LYS A 89 -33.42 -16.27 -3.87
C LYS A 89 -33.39 -15.98 -5.37
N LYS A 90 -34.48 -15.41 -5.90
CA LYS A 90 -34.57 -15.04 -7.31
C LYS A 90 -33.57 -13.94 -7.65
N ASP A 91 -33.46 -12.90 -6.83
CA ASP A 91 -32.52 -11.80 -7.03
C ASP A 91 -31.06 -12.33 -7.01
N TYR A 92 -30.72 -13.18 -6.05
CA TYR A 92 -29.41 -13.86 -5.97
C TYR A 92 -29.11 -14.68 -7.23
N MET A 93 -30.05 -15.51 -7.70
CA MET A 93 -29.87 -16.27 -8.96
C MET A 93 -29.72 -15.37 -10.18
N ASN A 94 -30.49 -14.28 -10.27
CA ASN A 94 -30.37 -13.33 -11.39
C ASN A 94 -28.99 -12.70 -11.46
N TYR A 95 -28.37 -12.35 -10.31
CA TYR A 95 -27.03 -11.79 -10.30
C TYR A 95 -25.95 -12.81 -10.68
N ARG A 96 -26.11 -14.08 -10.30
CA ARG A 96 -25.22 -15.15 -10.80
C ARG A 96 -25.30 -15.27 -12.32
N ASP A 97 -26.51 -15.24 -12.86
CA ASP A 97 -26.76 -15.30 -14.31
C ASP A 97 -26.21 -14.05 -15.01
N GLU A 98 -26.33 -12.87 -14.41
CA GLU A 98 -25.73 -11.62 -14.89
C GLU A 98 -24.21 -11.74 -15.03
N TYR A 99 -23.53 -12.20 -13.97
CA TYR A 99 -22.08 -12.42 -14.00
C TYR A 99 -21.68 -13.45 -15.06
N CYS A 100 -22.35 -14.62 -15.06
CA CYS A 100 -22.09 -15.68 -16.02
C CYS A 100 -22.29 -15.21 -17.45
N LYS A 101 -23.32 -14.41 -17.71
CA LYS A 101 -23.56 -13.83 -19.03
C LYS A 101 -22.43 -12.87 -19.40
N ALA A 102 -22.10 -11.92 -18.51
CA ALA A 102 -21.09 -10.91 -18.75
C ALA A 102 -19.70 -11.52 -19.01
N ILE A 103 -19.26 -12.50 -18.21
CA ILE A 103 -17.93 -13.09 -18.37
C ILE A 103 -17.80 -13.95 -19.64
N ASN A 104 -18.89 -14.61 -20.06
CA ASN A 104 -18.93 -15.47 -21.24
C ASN A 104 -19.25 -14.73 -22.55
N GLU A 105 -19.54 -13.43 -22.50
CA GLU A 105 -19.70 -12.62 -23.70
C GLU A 105 -18.40 -12.62 -24.52
N PRO A 106 -18.44 -12.89 -25.85
CA PRO A 106 -17.25 -12.87 -26.67
C PRO A 106 -16.56 -11.50 -26.64
N LEU A 107 -15.24 -11.48 -26.51
CA LEU A 107 -14.46 -10.25 -26.62
C LEU A 107 -14.66 -9.64 -28.01
N ALA A 108 -15.09 -8.39 -28.03
CA ALA A 108 -15.27 -7.57 -29.22
C ALA A 108 -14.49 -6.25 -29.08
N ASP A 109 -14.71 -5.27 -29.97
CA ASP A 109 -14.08 -3.95 -29.89
C ASP A 109 -14.47 -3.17 -28.60
N THR A 110 -15.53 -3.63 -27.92
CA THR A 110 -15.96 -3.13 -26.61
C THR A 110 -16.01 -4.30 -25.61
N ILE A 111 -15.62 -4.04 -24.37
CA ILE A 111 -15.65 -4.99 -23.25
C ILE A 111 -16.64 -4.48 -22.20
N ASN A 112 -17.38 -5.37 -21.54
CA ASN A 112 -18.22 -4.97 -20.41
C ASN A 112 -17.39 -4.74 -19.15
N THR A 113 -17.92 -4.02 -18.17
CA THR A 113 -17.15 -3.59 -16.99
C THR A 113 -16.73 -4.75 -16.10
N ILE A 114 -17.58 -5.77 -15.94
CA ILE A 114 -17.24 -7.01 -15.20
C ILE A 114 -16.04 -7.73 -15.84
N GLN A 115 -16.01 -7.85 -17.17
CA GLN A 115 -14.87 -8.41 -17.89
C GLN A 115 -13.62 -7.53 -17.76
N LEU A 116 -13.78 -6.20 -17.86
CA LEU A 116 -12.68 -5.25 -17.71
C LEU A 116 -12.04 -5.36 -16.33
N THR A 117 -12.83 -5.40 -15.26
CA THR A 117 -12.31 -5.49 -13.89
C THR A 117 -11.68 -6.85 -13.63
N ALA A 118 -12.33 -7.95 -14.04
CA ALA A 118 -11.79 -9.29 -13.86
C ALA A 118 -10.42 -9.47 -14.55
N TYR A 119 -10.36 -9.23 -15.87
CA TYR A 119 -9.12 -9.41 -16.63
C TYR A 119 -8.09 -8.31 -16.35
N GLY A 120 -8.55 -7.07 -16.10
CA GLY A 120 -7.68 -5.95 -15.78
C GLY A 120 -6.98 -6.15 -14.44
N ASN A 121 -7.69 -6.57 -13.40
CA ASN A 121 -7.08 -6.86 -12.10
C ASN A 121 -6.14 -8.07 -12.17
N GLU A 122 -6.48 -9.12 -12.91
CA GLU A 122 -5.58 -10.26 -13.15
C GLU A 122 -4.29 -9.82 -13.88
N LEU A 123 -4.43 -8.98 -14.91
CA LEU A 123 -3.30 -8.43 -15.65
C LEU A 123 -2.41 -7.57 -14.75
N LEU A 124 -3.00 -6.67 -13.96
CA LEU A 124 -2.26 -5.79 -13.05
C LEU A 124 -1.52 -6.62 -11.98
N SER A 125 -2.19 -7.59 -11.36
CA SER A 125 -1.59 -8.52 -10.40
C SER A 125 -0.41 -9.28 -11.02
N SER A 126 -0.62 -9.95 -12.15
CA SER A 126 0.44 -10.70 -12.83
C SER A 126 1.61 -9.82 -13.27
N THR A 127 1.33 -8.58 -13.68
CA THR A 127 2.37 -7.61 -14.06
C THR A 127 3.17 -7.19 -12.84
N PHE A 128 2.52 -6.87 -11.73
CA PHE A 128 3.19 -6.48 -10.50
C PHE A 128 4.11 -7.59 -9.99
N ASP A 129 3.62 -8.83 -9.91
CA ASP A 129 4.42 -9.97 -9.45
C ASP A 129 5.69 -10.16 -10.28
N LYS A 130 5.55 -10.13 -11.62
CA LYS A 130 6.68 -10.25 -12.55
C LYS A 130 7.68 -9.12 -12.39
N VAL A 131 7.21 -7.87 -12.26
CA VAL A 131 8.08 -6.71 -12.11
C VAL A 131 8.79 -6.75 -10.77
N GLN A 132 8.07 -7.06 -9.68
CA GLN A 132 8.62 -7.17 -8.35
C GLN A 132 9.71 -8.24 -8.30
N GLU A 133 9.45 -9.44 -8.81
CA GLU A 133 10.42 -10.54 -8.82
C GLU A 133 11.70 -10.14 -9.56
N ARG A 134 11.56 -9.58 -10.77
CA ARG A 134 12.69 -9.15 -11.59
C ARG A 134 13.48 -8.02 -10.96
N LEU A 135 12.80 -7.04 -10.39
CA LEU A 135 13.43 -5.90 -9.74
C LEU A 135 14.20 -6.35 -8.50
N ILE A 136 13.58 -7.18 -7.64
CA ILE A 136 14.24 -7.73 -6.45
C ILE A 136 15.44 -8.60 -6.84
N GLY A 137 15.28 -9.48 -7.83
CA GLY A 137 16.37 -10.30 -8.35
C GLY A 137 17.54 -9.47 -8.86
N SER A 138 17.27 -8.45 -9.66
CA SER A 138 18.29 -7.56 -10.23
C SER A 138 19.03 -6.73 -9.16
N LEU A 139 18.29 -6.23 -8.17
CA LEU A 139 18.89 -5.48 -7.06
C LEU A 139 19.70 -6.36 -6.12
N ASN A 140 19.27 -7.61 -5.88
CA ASN A 140 20.07 -8.57 -5.11
C ASN A 140 21.37 -8.92 -5.83
N ASP A 141 21.32 -9.16 -7.14
CA ASP A 141 22.53 -9.38 -7.94
C ASP A 141 23.47 -8.15 -7.91
N PHE A 142 22.92 -6.93 -8.01
CA PHE A 142 23.69 -5.71 -7.80
C PHE A 142 24.36 -5.67 -6.42
N ILE A 143 23.63 -5.97 -5.35
CA ILE A 143 24.16 -6.00 -3.98
C ILE A 143 25.27 -7.06 -3.85
N HIS A 144 25.07 -8.26 -4.37
CA HIS A 144 26.08 -9.32 -4.31
C HIS A 144 27.38 -8.96 -5.05
N ARG A 145 27.28 -8.25 -6.18
CA ARG A 145 28.46 -7.83 -6.96
C ARG A 145 29.24 -6.68 -6.33
N HIS A 146 28.60 -5.86 -5.51
CA HIS A 146 29.18 -4.61 -4.98
C HIS A 146 29.33 -4.59 -3.46
N SER A 147 28.81 -5.59 -2.75
CA SER A 147 29.07 -5.78 -1.32
C SER A 147 30.39 -6.48 -1.09
N THR A 148 31.14 -6.02 -0.09
CA THR A 148 32.37 -6.67 0.38
C THR A 148 32.10 -7.79 1.39
N GLU A 149 30.84 -8.01 1.77
CA GLU A 149 30.43 -8.94 2.84
C GLU A 149 29.78 -10.21 2.26
N PRO A 150 30.53 -11.33 2.11
CA PRO A 150 30.05 -12.53 1.43
C PRO A 150 28.95 -13.28 2.20
N ASN A 151 28.85 -13.09 3.52
CA ASN A 151 27.90 -13.78 4.39
C ASN A 151 26.68 -12.94 4.79
N GLY A 152 26.52 -11.76 4.18
CA GLY A 152 25.43 -10.83 4.45
C GLY A 152 25.87 -9.55 5.18
N ILE A 153 25.10 -8.49 4.99
CA ILE A 153 25.37 -7.15 5.53
C ILE A 153 24.60 -6.97 6.84
N TYR A 154 25.29 -6.96 7.98
CA TYR A 154 24.67 -6.86 9.31
C TYR A 154 24.97 -5.54 10.05
N ASN A 155 26.17 -4.99 9.87
CA ASN A 155 26.62 -3.75 10.52
C ASN A 155 26.94 -2.69 9.46
N TYR A 156 25.91 -2.28 8.72
CA TYR A 156 26.09 -1.34 7.61
C TYR A 156 26.46 0.05 8.12
N GLU A 157 27.58 0.59 7.63
CA GLU A 157 28.00 1.97 7.79
C GLU A 157 28.18 2.61 6.41
N MET A 158 27.64 3.82 6.24
CA MET A 158 27.71 4.53 4.96
C MET A 158 28.94 5.44 4.95
N GLN A 159 29.96 5.06 4.18
CA GLN A 159 31.21 5.83 4.06
C GLN A 159 31.43 6.37 2.63
N SER A 160 30.76 5.79 1.64
CA SER A 160 30.96 6.08 0.23
C SER A 160 29.66 6.15 -0.57
N GLU A 161 29.76 6.66 -1.80
CA GLU A 161 28.65 6.63 -2.77
C GLU A 161 28.21 5.19 -3.07
N ALA A 162 29.14 4.25 -3.15
CA ALA A 162 28.83 2.83 -3.36
C ALA A 162 27.97 2.28 -2.21
N ASP A 163 28.29 2.64 -0.96
CA ASP A 163 27.48 2.26 0.18
C ASP A 163 26.07 2.84 0.05
N TYR A 164 25.94 4.11 -0.34
CA TYR A 164 24.63 4.73 -0.56
C TYR A 164 23.80 4.00 -1.62
N LEU A 165 24.42 3.52 -2.70
CA LEU A 165 23.76 2.70 -3.72
C LEU A 165 23.27 1.36 -3.13
N LEU A 166 24.09 0.70 -2.30
CA LEU A 166 23.69 -0.54 -1.61
C LEU A 166 22.49 -0.31 -0.68
N PHE A 167 22.52 0.77 0.12
CA PHE A 167 21.40 1.16 0.96
C PHE A 167 20.14 1.44 0.13
N SER A 168 20.29 2.17 -0.98
CA SER A 168 19.21 2.51 -1.90
C SER A 168 18.56 1.24 -2.47
N ALA A 169 19.36 0.27 -2.91
CA ALA A 169 18.89 -1.02 -3.41
C ALA A 169 18.12 -1.82 -2.34
N ILE A 170 18.69 -1.94 -1.13
CA ILE A 170 18.04 -2.65 -0.01
C ILE A 170 16.73 -1.97 0.38
N LYS A 171 16.70 -0.64 0.44
CA LYS A 171 15.50 0.13 0.73
C LYS A 171 14.42 -0.12 -0.32
N THR A 172 14.78 -0.12 -1.61
CA THR A 172 13.84 -0.44 -2.70
C THR A 172 13.28 -1.85 -2.55
N ILE A 173 14.12 -2.87 -2.32
CA ILE A 173 13.67 -4.25 -2.10
C ILE A 173 12.68 -4.33 -0.92
N LYS A 174 13.02 -3.75 0.22
CA LYS A 174 12.15 -3.77 1.42
C LYS A 174 10.83 -3.05 1.16
N THR A 175 10.87 -1.95 0.42
CA THR A 175 9.66 -1.19 0.07
C THR A 175 8.75 -1.98 -0.86
N MET A 176 9.29 -2.63 -1.91
CA MET A 176 8.51 -3.48 -2.80
C MET A 176 7.87 -4.66 -2.09
N LYS A 177 8.58 -5.28 -1.13
CA LYS A 177 8.00 -6.32 -0.25
C LYS A 177 6.86 -5.78 0.61
N GLY A 178 7.00 -4.55 1.13
CA GLY A 178 5.94 -3.89 1.88
C GLY A 178 4.71 -3.61 1.02
N ILE A 179 4.90 -3.15 -0.22
CA ILE A 179 3.80 -2.91 -1.18
C ILE A 179 3.02 -4.19 -1.44
N ALA A 180 3.70 -5.32 -1.64
CA ALA A 180 3.03 -6.60 -1.85
C ALA A 180 2.09 -6.99 -0.69
N LEU A 181 2.47 -6.68 0.56
CA LEU A 181 1.60 -6.89 1.73
C LEU A 181 0.41 -5.93 1.72
N LEU A 182 0.63 -4.66 1.38
CA LEU A 182 -0.42 -3.63 1.36
C LEU A 182 -1.45 -3.81 0.25
N ILE A 183 -1.09 -4.49 -0.85
CA ILE A 183 -2.04 -4.88 -1.89
C ILE A 183 -3.11 -5.80 -1.30
N ASN A 184 -2.69 -6.81 -0.52
CA ASN A 184 -3.61 -7.77 0.09
C ASN A 184 -4.52 -7.09 1.12
N GLU A 185 -3.99 -6.14 1.89
CA GLU A 185 -4.78 -5.34 2.84
C GLU A 185 -5.61 -4.24 2.15
N GLN A 186 -5.47 -4.06 0.84
CA GLN A 186 -6.18 -3.07 0.03
C GLN A 186 -6.02 -1.62 0.51
N ILE A 187 -4.79 -1.19 0.84
CA ILE A 187 -4.50 0.15 1.38
C ILE A 187 -3.68 0.99 0.39
N PRO A 188 -4.29 1.57 -0.66
CA PRO A 188 -3.58 2.27 -1.72
C PRO A 188 -2.85 3.54 -1.25
N GLU A 189 -3.36 4.24 -0.23
CA GLU A 189 -2.74 5.45 0.34
C GLU A 189 -1.36 5.14 0.92
N CYS A 190 -1.25 3.99 1.61
CA CYS A 190 0.01 3.51 2.15
C CYS A 190 0.98 3.11 1.04
N ILE A 191 0.48 2.56 -0.07
CA ILE A 191 1.32 2.25 -1.25
C ILE A 191 1.85 3.53 -1.89
N HIS A 192 1.02 4.55 -2.07
CA HIS A 192 1.45 5.86 -2.58
C HIS A 192 2.49 6.52 -1.67
N SER A 193 2.27 6.47 -0.35
CA SER A 193 3.22 6.94 0.66
C SER A 193 4.59 6.24 0.56
N LEU A 194 4.60 4.91 0.38
CA LEU A 194 5.83 4.16 0.15
C LEU A 194 6.50 4.52 -1.17
N GLY A 195 5.73 4.62 -2.25
CA GLY A 195 6.25 4.95 -3.57
C GLY A 195 6.82 6.37 -3.67
N ARG A 196 6.29 7.31 -2.89
CA ARG A 196 6.90 8.65 -2.71
C ARG A 196 8.35 8.52 -2.25
N SER A 197 8.63 7.64 -1.30
CA SER A 197 9.98 7.44 -0.76
C SER A 197 10.96 6.83 -1.79
N LEU A 198 10.45 6.03 -2.73
CA LEU A 198 11.22 5.47 -3.84
C LEU A 198 11.51 6.53 -4.90
N PHE A 199 10.53 7.40 -5.19
CA PHE A 199 10.76 8.52 -6.08
C PHE A 199 11.79 9.51 -5.50
N GLU A 200 11.78 9.77 -4.19
CA GLU A 200 12.85 10.56 -3.56
C GLU A 200 14.21 9.91 -3.72
N ASN A 201 14.30 8.60 -3.56
CA ASN A 201 15.54 7.86 -3.75
C ASN A 201 16.07 8.07 -5.18
N TYR A 202 15.20 7.94 -6.18
CA TYR A 202 15.50 8.25 -7.57
C TYR A 202 15.99 9.70 -7.75
N MET A 203 15.33 10.68 -7.13
CA MET A 203 15.73 12.09 -7.18
C MET A 203 17.14 12.32 -6.61
N TYR A 204 17.48 11.67 -5.49
CA TYR A 204 18.81 11.73 -4.92
C TYR A 204 19.86 11.11 -5.84
N LEU A 205 19.59 9.93 -6.40
CA LEU A 205 20.50 9.26 -7.35
C LEU A 205 20.72 10.10 -8.61
N ASN A 206 19.66 10.69 -9.16
CA ASN A 206 19.75 11.59 -10.30
C ASN A 206 20.62 12.83 -9.99
N LYS A 207 20.44 13.41 -8.80
CA LYS A 207 21.24 14.56 -8.35
C LYS A 207 22.72 14.18 -8.17
N ILE A 208 23.03 13.03 -7.57
CA ILE A 208 24.41 12.53 -7.42
C ILE A 208 25.06 12.34 -8.80
N ASN A 209 24.34 11.74 -9.75
CA ASN A 209 24.83 11.55 -11.12
C ASN A 209 25.10 12.87 -11.85
N CYS A 210 24.34 13.93 -11.55
CA CYS A 210 24.54 15.26 -12.14
C CYS A 210 25.59 16.10 -11.41
N ASP A 211 25.81 15.85 -10.13
CA ASP A 211 26.69 16.62 -9.24
C ASP A 211 27.38 15.66 -8.24
N PRO A 212 28.55 15.13 -8.60
CA PRO A 212 29.26 14.17 -7.75
C PRO A 212 29.67 14.73 -6.37
N SER A 213 29.72 16.07 -6.22
CA SER A 213 30.01 16.67 -4.92
C SER A 213 28.84 16.55 -3.95
N PHE A 214 27.61 16.35 -4.47
CA PHE A 214 26.40 16.35 -3.68
C PHE A 214 26.42 15.29 -2.57
N PHE A 215 26.88 14.07 -2.85
CA PHE A 215 26.97 13.03 -1.83
C PHE A 215 27.87 13.48 -0.67
N LYS A 216 29.11 13.88 -0.98
CA LYS A 216 30.11 14.29 0.02
C LYS A 216 29.71 15.52 0.81
N MET A 217 29.01 16.47 0.18
CA MET A 217 28.66 17.76 0.79
C MET A 217 27.30 17.73 1.52
N LYS A 218 26.37 16.86 1.12
CA LYS A 218 24.97 16.88 1.60
C LYS A 218 24.50 15.61 2.27
N LEU A 219 25.03 14.44 1.91
CA LEU A 219 24.54 13.15 2.39
C LEU A 219 25.48 12.52 3.42
N LEU A 220 26.75 12.30 3.05
CA LEU A 220 27.74 11.68 3.93
C LEU A 220 27.86 12.38 5.30
N PRO A 221 27.88 13.73 5.41
CA PRO A 221 28.01 14.40 6.69
C PRO A 221 26.81 14.19 7.64
N LYS A 222 25.68 13.63 7.16
CA LYS A 222 24.50 13.31 8.00
C LYS A 222 24.68 12.03 8.81
N VAL A 223 25.54 11.13 8.34
CA VAL A 223 25.63 9.75 8.82
C VAL A 223 27.02 9.42 9.35
N ASP A 224 28.05 10.12 8.90
CA ASP A 224 29.42 10.04 9.41
C ASP A 224 29.56 10.75 10.76
N LYS A 225 29.31 9.99 11.82
CA LYS A 225 29.41 10.48 13.21
C LYS A 225 30.85 10.57 13.72
N GLU A 226 31.82 10.01 13.00
CA GLU A 226 33.22 10.05 13.39
C GLU A 226 33.82 11.42 13.08
N HIS A 227 33.47 11.98 11.92
CA HIS A 227 34.04 13.25 11.46
C HIS A 227 33.09 14.44 11.60
N PHE A 228 31.77 14.21 11.76
CA PHE A 228 30.79 15.28 11.83
C PHE A 228 29.90 15.23 13.08
N GLN A 229 29.53 16.43 13.55
CA GLN A 229 28.55 16.61 14.61
C GLN A 229 27.53 17.69 14.23
N PHE A 230 26.26 17.48 14.56
CA PHE A 230 25.22 18.50 14.35
C PHE A 230 25.52 19.77 15.15
N VAL A 231 25.24 20.91 14.54
CA VAL A 231 25.42 22.21 15.19
C VAL A 231 24.36 22.39 16.27
N THR A 232 24.80 22.74 17.48
CA THR A 232 23.90 23.13 18.58
C THR A 232 23.59 24.63 18.48
N LYS A 233 22.30 24.98 18.44
CA LYS A 233 21.83 26.38 18.41
C LYS A 233 22.02 27.05 19.77
N LYS A 234 21.86 28.38 19.79
CA LYS A 234 21.99 29.21 21.01
C LYS A 234 21.03 28.80 22.13
N ASP A 235 19.88 28.25 21.79
CA ASP A 235 18.85 27.74 22.71
C ASP A 235 19.10 26.29 23.17
N LYS A 236 20.29 25.72 22.87
CA LYS A 236 20.69 24.33 23.13
C LYS A 236 19.91 23.27 22.34
N THR A 237 19.12 23.66 21.35
CA THR A 237 18.49 22.69 20.43
C THR A 237 19.43 22.32 19.28
N ILE A 238 19.21 21.16 18.66
CA ILE A 238 20.04 20.67 17.54
C ILE A 238 19.55 21.29 16.22
N ASP A 239 20.48 21.78 15.40
CA ASP A 239 20.20 22.18 14.02
C ASP A 239 20.42 21.00 13.05
N HIS A 240 19.34 20.28 12.73
CA HIS A 240 19.39 19.14 11.80
C HIS A 240 19.75 19.52 10.35
N ASN A 241 19.86 20.80 10.04
CA ASN A 241 20.25 21.29 8.71
C ASN A 241 21.74 21.60 8.60
N LYS A 242 22.50 21.58 9.70
CA LYS A 242 23.92 21.93 9.70
C LYS A 242 24.73 20.98 10.57
N VAL A 243 25.90 20.61 10.05
CA VAL A 243 26.92 19.88 10.79
C VAL A 243 28.23 20.64 10.72
N PHE A 244 29.10 20.46 11.71
CA PHE A 244 30.48 20.91 11.61
C PHE A 244 31.42 19.71 11.58
N HIS A 245 32.51 19.84 10.83
CA HIS A 245 33.58 18.86 10.81
C HIS A 245 34.39 19.01 12.10
N ILE A 246 34.56 17.92 12.85
CA ILE A 246 35.14 17.94 14.20
C ILE A 246 36.59 18.43 14.17
N GLU A 247 37.37 17.98 13.17
CA GLU A 247 38.79 18.33 13.07
C GLU A 247 39.04 19.75 12.53
N THR A 248 38.36 20.15 11.45
CA THR A 248 38.62 21.44 10.78
C THR A 248 37.78 22.59 11.34
N GLY A 249 36.66 22.28 11.99
CA GLY A 249 35.67 23.27 12.45
C GLY A 249 34.77 23.82 11.34
N ASP A 250 34.91 23.35 10.09
CA ASP A 250 34.12 23.83 8.95
C ASP A 250 32.64 23.46 9.09
N ILE A 251 31.74 24.40 8.78
CA ILE A 251 30.30 24.19 8.87
C ILE A 251 29.72 23.88 7.49
N TYR A 252 29.00 22.76 7.41
CA TYR A 252 28.31 22.29 6.21
C TYR A 252 26.80 22.49 6.36
N ASN A 253 26.18 23.08 5.34
CA ASN A 253 24.72 23.08 5.22
C ASN A 253 24.28 21.80 4.50
N ILE A 254 23.71 20.87 5.25
CA ILE A 254 23.27 19.55 4.79
C ILE A 254 21.77 19.51 4.47
N HIS A 255 21.07 20.64 4.59
CA HIS A 255 19.68 20.75 4.16
C HIS A 255 19.57 20.48 2.66
N VAL A 256 18.58 19.67 2.30
CA VAL A 256 18.23 19.35 0.93
C VAL A 256 16.77 19.73 0.74
N VAL A 257 16.51 20.67 -0.17
CA VAL A 257 15.16 21.05 -0.56
C VAL A 257 14.74 20.14 -1.73
N ILE A 258 13.73 19.30 -1.52
CA ILE A 258 13.33 18.31 -2.54
C ILE A 258 12.92 19.00 -3.87
N ALA A 259 12.24 20.15 -3.80
CA ALA A 259 11.90 20.93 -5.00
C ALA A 259 13.13 21.41 -5.80
N GLU A 260 14.30 21.55 -5.17
CA GLU A 260 15.54 21.90 -5.87
C GLU A 260 16.15 20.69 -6.59
N LEU A 261 15.95 19.47 -6.07
CA LEU A 261 16.43 18.26 -6.73
C LEU A 261 15.79 18.08 -8.11
N LYS A 262 14.51 18.50 -8.27
CA LYS A 262 13.79 18.54 -9.56
C LYS A 262 14.60 19.24 -10.67
N LYS A 263 15.38 20.26 -10.34
CA LYS A 263 16.20 21.02 -11.31
C LYS A 263 17.32 20.18 -11.94
N SER A 264 17.61 19.01 -11.38
CA SER A 264 18.63 18.08 -11.90
C SER A 264 18.09 17.20 -13.03
N PHE A 265 16.76 17.12 -13.18
CA PHE A 265 16.13 16.32 -14.23
C PHE A 265 16.39 16.90 -15.61
N LYS A 266 17.03 16.09 -16.45
CA LYS A 266 17.35 16.44 -17.83
C LYS A 266 16.16 16.24 -18.77
N ASN A 267 15.28 15.29 -18.45
CA ASN A 267 14.16 14.89 -19.28
C ASN A 267 12.86 15.53 -18.77
N PHE A 268 11.94 15.80 -19.69
CA PHE A 268 10.66 16.43 -19.37
C PHE A 268 9.75 15.47 -18.58
N GLU A 269 9.83 14.18 -18.90
CA GLU A 269 9.05 13.11 -18.30
C GLU A 269 9.28 13.03 -16.79
N ASP A 270 10.53 13.14 -16.33
CA ASP A 270 10.89 13.13 -14.90
C ASP A 270 10.32 14.35 -14.16
N GLN A 271 10.26 15.50 -14.84
CA GLN A 271 9.68 16.73 -14.28
C GLN A 271 8.16 16.62 -14.16
N VAL A 272 7.50 16.04 -15.16
CA VAL A 272 6.06 15.75 -15.13
C VAL A 272 5.73 14.74 -14.04
N LEU A 273 6.55 13.70 -13.90
CA LEU A 273 6.39 12.70 -12.85
C LEU A 273 6.52 13.32 -11.45
N TYR A 274 7.45 14.26 -11.25
CA TYR A 274 7.50 15.04 -10.01
C TYR A 274 6.20 15.83 -9.77
N ASP A 275 5.74 16.58 -10.77
CA ASP A 275 4.59 17.47 -10.61
C ASP A 275 3.29 16.69 -10.34
N LEU A 276 3.08 15.58 -11.05
CA LEU A 276 1.86 14.78 -10.95
C LEU A 276 1.91 13.74 -9.83
N TYR A 277 2.99 12.97 -9.73
CA TYR A 277 3.08 11.85 -8.79
C TYR A 277 3.63 12.29 -7.43
N TYR A 278 4.80 12.92 -7.38
CA TYR A 278 5.44 13.25 -6.10
C TYR A 278 4.56 14.18 -5.26
N SER A 279 4.04 15.25 -5.87
CA SER A 279 3.17 16.21 -5.18
C SER A 279 1.90 15.56 -4.63
N ASN A 280 1.24 14.71 -5.41
CA ASN A 280 0.04 13.98 -4.97
C ASN A 280 0.38 12.98 -3.85
N SER A 281 1.44 12.18 -4.05
CA SER A 281 1.86 11.17 -3.07
C SER A 281 2.27 11.76 -1.71
N CYS A 282 2.69 13.03 -1.67
CA CYS A 282 3.00 13.73 -0.42
C CYS A 282 1.77 13.97 0.47
N GLN A 283 0.56 14.00 -0.10
CA GLN A 283 -0.70 14.17 0.64
C GLN A 283 -1.03 12.95 1.53
N TYR A 284 -0.37 11.80 1.31
CA TYR A 284 -0.55 10.59 2.12
C TYR A 284 0.55 10.40 3.19
N ILE A 285 1.52 11.32 3.26
CA ILE A 285 2.60 11.30 4.28
C ILE A 285 2.19 12.11 5.52
N HIS A 286 1.52 13.23 5.30
CA HIS A 286 1.07 14.14 6.34
C HIS A 286 -0.45 14.08 6.46
N VAL A 287 -0.97 14.47 7.61
CA VAL A 287 -2.41 14.70 7.74
C VAL A 287 -2.78 15.88 6.86
N ASP A 288 -3.27 15.58 5.66
CA ASP A 288 -3.70 16.55 4.67
C ASP A 288 -5.20 16.35 4.43
N VAL A 289 -5.97 17.42 4.59
CA VAL A 289 -7.43 17.37 4.37
C VAL A 289 -7.76 17.10 2.89
N LEU A 290 -6.84 17.40 1.98
CA LEU A 290 -7.04 17.15 0.55
C LEU A 290 -7.05 15.65 0.19
N SER A 291 -6.40 14.80 0.99
CA SER A 291 -6.44 13.34 0.79
C SER A 291 -7.55 12.65 1.58
N ALA A 292 -8.29 13.38 2.42
CA ALA A 292 -9.30 12.81 3.31
C ALA A 292 -10.36 11.99 2.55
N THR A 293 -10.78 12.43 1.37
CA THR A 293 -11.77 11.71 0.56
C THR A 293 -11.32 10.30 0.21
N ASN A 294 -10.02 10.07 0.03
CA ASN A 294 -9.48 8.78 -0.39
C ASN A 294 -9.56 7.75 0.75
N TYR A 295 -9.36 8.20 1.99
CA TYR A 295 -9.54 7.38 3.21
C TYR A 295 -10.99 6.98 3.50
N PHE A 296 -11.97 7.61 2.85
CA PHE A 296 -13.39 7.29 3.04
C PHE A 296 -14.05 6.74 1.77
N SER A 297 -13.42 6.85 0.61
CA SER A 297 -13.95 6.31 -0.64
C SER A 297 -13.86 4.80 -0.66
N THR A 298 -14.93 4.17 -1.15
CA THR A 298 -14.96 2.76 -1.56
C THR A 298 -14.84 2.70 -3.08
N TYR A 299 -14.43 1.54 -3.61
CA TYR A 299 -14.45 1.26 -5.05
C TYR A 299 -15.38 0.08 -5.31
N ASP A 300 -16.06 0.05 -6.47
CA ASP A 300 -16.83 -1.13 -6.87
C ASP A 300 -15.89 -2.17 -7.52
N PRO A 301 -15.67 -3.36 -6.93
CA PRO A 301 -14.74 -4.36 -7.48
C PRO A 301 -15.20 -4.97 -8.82
N TYR A 302 -16.43 -4.69 -9.24
CA TYR A 302 -17.00 -5.16 -10.50
C TYR A 302 -17.23 -4.04 -11.52
N ASP A 303 -16.90 -2.80 -11.19
CA ASP A 303 -16.94 -1.64 -12.11
C ASP A 303 -15.60 -0.90 -12.22
N GLU A 304 -14.78 -0.96 -11.17
CA GLU A 304 -13.51 -0.25 -11.04
C GLU A 304 -12.32 -1.21 -10.90
N LEU A 305 -11.18 -0.83 -11.49
CA LEU A 305 -9.92 -1.55 -11.27
C LEU A 305 -9.42 -1.29 -9.85
N ASN A 306 -8.87 -2.32 -9.20
CA ASN A 306 -8.43 -2.25 -7.82
C ASN A 306 -7.35 -1.15 -7.65
N PRO A 307 -7.60 -0.15 -6.79
CA PRO A 307 -6.71 1.01 -6.65
C PRO A 307 -5.34 0.64 -6.06
N SER A 308 -5.26 -0.41 -5.24
CA SER A 308 -3.99 -0.88 -4.67
C SER A 308 -3.06 -1.44 -5.75
N PHE A 309 -3.61 -2.18 -6.72
CA PHE A 309 -2.82 -2.64 -7.87
C PHE A 309 -2.37 -1.48 -8.76
N GLN A 310 -3.22 -0.48 -8.99
CA GLN A 310 -2.85 0.72 -9.75
C GLN A 310 -1.69 1.48 -9.07
N ALA A 311 -1.79 1.70 -7.76
CA ALA A 311 -0.74 2.35 -6.97
C ALA A 311 0.56 1.54 -6.98
N ALA A 312 0.46 0.21 -6.90
CA ALA A 312 1.61 -0.69 -6.90
C ALA A 312 2.34 -0.70 -8.25
N ILE A 313 1.62 -0.77 -9.38
CA ILE A 313 2.21 -0.70 -10.73
C ILE A 313 2.87 0.66 -10.97
N THR A 314 2.24 1.74 -10.55
CA THR A 314 2.83 3.09 -10.65
C THR A 314 4.14 3.16 -9.89
N THR A 315 4.16 2.65 -8.66
CA THR A 315 5.37 2.62 -7.82
C THR A 315 6.46 1.71 -8.35
N ALA A 316 6.09 0.54 -8.87
CA ALA A 316 7.01 -0.40 -9.50
C ALA A 316 7.66 0.23 -10.74
N SER A 317 6.89 0.97 -11.54
CA SER A 317 7.37 1.70 -12.72
C SER A 317 8.43 2.73 -12.35
N ILE A 318 8.19 3.50 -11.28
CA ILE A 318 9.16 4.47 -10.75
C ILE A 318 10.45 3.78 -10.32
N SER A 319 10.35 2.58 -9.74
CA SER A 319 11.51 1.85 -9.22
C SER A 319 12.41 1.27 -10.32
N MET A 320 11.94 1.23 -11.56
CA MET A 320 12.73 0.79 -12.72
C MET A 320 13.52 1.92 -13.39
N MET A 321 13.26 3.19 -13.03
CA MET A 321 13.91 4.38 -13.59
C MET A 321 15.29 4.63 -12.98
#